data_AF-A0A955U6E4-F1
#
_entry.id   AF-A0A955U6E4-F1
#
_cell.length_a   1.000
_cell.length_b   1.000
_cell.length_c   1.000
_cell.angle_alpha   90.00
_cell.angle_beta   90.00
_cell.angle_gamma   90.00
#
_symmetry.space_group_name_H-M   'P 1'
#
loop_
_entity.id
_entity.type
_entity.pdbx_description
1 polymer ?
#
loop_
_entity_poly.entity_id
_entity_poly.type
_entity_poly.pdbx_seq_one_letter_code
_entity_poly.pdbx_strand_id
1 'polypeptide(L)'
;MRHLLSIAALSLLAACQQDEAAQSDVVDLPARDQLIRLSMDLRGVHPTEPELWQFENVDPIARDGLYDSYAAEWIEDPRFIGRMKEIFNQRLLFRTGDVYFDQRDMDGLSNVDDRVMAETIANEPLNLLQYIVENDLPYSEMVTADYTMSNEILGKYWGIDYPSDAGGAWVPSHYQDGRPHAGLLTMSTTWQRYPSMGGNANRHRANAVSKLFLCDDYLSRPIVLNRAAVDQLTIDPENAINQNTGCQSCHASLDPIAANFFGFFNYDAEDGIESTRYRPENEEEWRYYSGKEPAYYGRPTGNVPEFAQALADDSRFTDCAVRTMWEGLTQRDYVDEDWPEVAPHADLFVDTDMNVKEAFLSIVTSDSYKAGAARDPELAERLAGQKVVSPEQLSALIKDTTGYTWYFDGRDGLKDLDLGLPVLAGGIDSKFVTRRAYIPTVGLAYVQERLSTSAAYYVAEHDLDPERTEDAKLLLYVTVQDTPESNPEAFEEQIRFLYLRITGHPLAEDATEPQELMDTWKYLYSVEASPTTAWAGVLSAVLRDPQVLFY
;
A
#
# COMPACT_ATOMS: atom_id res chain seq x y z
N MET A 1 34.66 -37.76 -55.12
CA MET A 1 33.51 -36.83 -55.20
C MET A 1 32.21 -37.61 -55.02
N ARG A 2 31.81 -37.84 -53.77
CA ARG A 2 30.54 -38.42 -53.27
C ARG A 2 30.84 -38.75 -51.81
N HIS A 3 30.77 -37.77 -50.91
CA HIS A 3 30.74 -37.94 -49.43
C HIS A 3 30.66 -36.61 -48.65
N LEU A 4 30.42 -35.46 -49.30
CA LEU A 4 30.35 -34.14 -48.64
C LEU A 4 28.94 -33.52 -48.62
N LEU A 5 27.89 -34.29 -48.92
CA LEU A 5 26.51 -33.77 -49.05
C LEU A 5 25.51 -34.31 -48.03
N SER A 6 25.96 -35.07 -47.02
CA SER A 6 25.06 -35.67 -46.02
C SER A 6 25.19 -35.11 -44.60
N ILE A 7 26.07 -34.12 -44.38
CA ILE A 7 26.23 -33.49 -43.05
C ILE A 7 25.52 -32.13 -42.97
N ALA A 8 25.27 -31.47 -44.11
CA ALA A 8 24.54 -30.19 -44.12
C ALA A 8 23.01 -30.33 -43.99
N ALA A 9 22.46 -31.55 -44.13
CA ALA A 9 21.02 -31.79 -44.02
C ALA A 9 20.57 -32.19 -42.59
N LEU A 10 21.49 -32.63 -41.72
CA LEU A 10 21.16 -32.95 -40.32
C LEU A 10 21.21 -31.73 -39.39
N SER A 11 21.96 -30.69 -39.74
CA SER A 11 22.04 -29.44 -38.96
C SER A 11 20.92 -28.43 -39.28
N LEU A 12 20.06 -28.73 -40.28
CA LEU A 12 18.89 -27.92 -40.64
C LEU A 12 17.56 -28.52 -40.16
N LEU A 13 17.58 -29.74 -39.58
CA LEU A 13 16.40 -30.40 -39.01
C LEU A 13 16.29 -30.27 -37.47
N ALA A 14 17.31 -29.69 -36.82
CA ALA A 14 17.28 -29.36 -35.39
C ALA A 14 16.81 -27.90 -35.12
N ALA A 15 16.51 -27.13 -36.16
CA ALA A 15 16.03 -25.75 -36.07
C ALA A 15 14.52 -25.59 -36.36
N CYS A 16 13.78 -26.71 -36.40
CA CYS A 16 12.33 -26.74 -36.47
C CYS A 16 11.76 -27.67 -35.39
N GLN A 17 12.29 -27.57 -34.17
CA GLN A 17 11.44 -27.81 -33.03
C GLN A 17 10.65 -26.51 -32.90
N GLN A 18 9.42 -26.53 -33.43
CA GLN A 18 8.42 -25.56 -33.03
C GLN A 18 8.50 -25.55 -31.50
N ASP A 19 8.78 -24.40 -30.91
CA ASP A 19 8.38 -24.16 -29.53
C ASP A 19 6.90 -24.53 -29.50
N GLU A 20 6.58 -25.73 -29.01
CA GLU A 20 5.27 -25.97 -28.42
C GLU A 20 5.17 -24.84 -27.42
N ALA A 21 4.38 -23.81 -27.75
CA ALA A 21 4.16 -22.66 -26.88
C ALA A 21 3.96 -23.23 -25.49
N ALA A 22 4.95 -23.03 -24.61
CA ALA A 22 4.92 -23.57 -23.26
C ALA A 22 3.57 -23.11 -22.71
N GLN A 23 2.68 -24.06 -22.48
CA GLN A 23 1.34 -23.75 -22.05
C GLN A 23 1.53 -23.00 -20.74
N SER A 24 1.17 -21.72 -20.70
CA SER A 24 1.42 -20.85 -19.55
C SER A 24 1.09 -21.59 -18.26
N ASP A 25 1.91 -21.50 -17.21
CA ASP A 25 1.61 -22.22 -15.96
C ASP A 25 0.40 -21.63 -15.22
N VAL A 26 -0.18 -20.55 -15.74
CA VAL A 26 -1.35 -19.86 -15.19
C VAL A 26 -2.59 -19.93 -16.09
N VAL A 27 -3.74 -19.73 -15.47
CA VAL A 27 -5.04 -19.56 -16.11
C VAL A 27 -5.51 -18.14 -15.83
N ASP A 28 -5.62 -17.35 -16.88
CA ASP A 28 -6.06 -15.96 -16.78
C ASP A 28 -7.47 -15.85 -16.23
N LEU A 29 -7.70 -14.76 -15.51
CA LEU A 29 -9.04 -14.31 -15.17
C LEU A 29 -9.89 -14.06 -16.44
N PRO A 30 -11.23 -14.16 -16.34
CA PRO A 30 -12.12 -13.60 -17.35
C PRO A 30 -11.79 -12.13 -17.67
N ALA A 31 -12.05 -11.70 -18.91
CA ALA A 31 -11.65 -10.36 -19.37
C ALA A 31 -12.17 -9.23 -18.46
N ARG A 32 -13.44 -9.27 -18.06
CA ARG A 32 -14.01 -8.29 -17.12
C ARG A 32 -13.28 -8.28 -15.77
N ASP A 33 -12.96 -9.46 -15.22
CA ASP A 33 -12.24 -9.57 -13.95
C ASP A 33 -10.80 -9.05 -14.04
N GLN A 34 -10.10 -9.28 -15.16
CA GLN A 34 -8.77 -8.69 -15.38
C GLN A 34 -8.82 -7.17 -15.32
N LEU A 35 -9.81 -6.56 -15.97
CA LEU A 35 -9.92 -5.10 -16.03
C LEU A 35 -10.41 -4.50 -14.70
N ILE A 36 -11.33 -5.18 -14.00
CA ILE A 36 -11.72 -4.81 -12.63
C ILE A 36 -10.49 -4.85 -11.72
N ARG A 37 -9.69 -5.91 -11.78
CA ARG A 37 -8.47 -6.04 -10.98
C ARG A 37 -7.49 -4.91 -11.23
N LEU A 38 -7.19 -4.62 -12.49
CA LEU A 38 -6.31 -3.52 -12.88
C LEU A 38 -6.79 -2.19 -12.28
N SER A 39 -8.09 -1.89 -12.43
CA SER A 39 -8.66 -0.64 -11.94
C SER A 39 -8.70 -0.57 -10.41
N MET A 40 -9.00 -1.68 -9.72
CA MET A 40 -9.02 -1.70 -8.25
C MET A 40 -7.63 -1.51 -7.66
N ASP A 41 -6.60 -2.11 -8.25
CA ASP A 41 -5.22 -1.95 -7.77
C ASP A 41 -4.62 -0.58 -8.10
N LEU A 42 -4.92 0.00 -9.29
CA LEU A 42 -4.41 1.32 -9.69
C LEU A 42 -5.27 2.50 -9.22
N ARG A 43 -6.58 2.36 -9.09
CA ARG A 43 -7.52 3.47 -8.81
C ARG A 43 -8.42 3.25 -7.59
N GLY A 44 -8.58 2.01 -7.13
CA GLY A 44 -9.47 1.66 -6.01
C GLY A 44 -10.97 1.74 -6.33
N VAL A 45 -11.33 1.77 -7.61
CA VAL A 45 -12.72 1.83 -8.10
C VAL A 45 -12.90 0.88 -9.28
N HIS A 46 -14.14 0.48 -9.59
CA HIS A 46 -14.44 -0.32 -10.77
C HIS A 46 -14.30 0.51 -12.06
N PRO A 47 -13.94 -0.12 -13.20
CA PRO A 47 -14.11 0.50 -14.51
C PRO A 47 -15.58 0.79 -14.79
N THR A 48 -15.82 1.73 -15.71
CA THR A 48 -17.17 2.01 -16.20
C THR A 48 -17.67 0.86 -17.07
N GLU A 49 -19.00 0.68 -17.13
CA GLU A 49 -19.58 -0.38 -17.96
C GLU A 49 -19.20 -0.28 -19.45
N PRO A 50 -19.10 0.91 -20.08
CA PRO A 50 -18.57 1.02 -21.44
C PRO A 50 -17.13 0.53 -21.61
N GLU A 51 -16.25 0.76 -20.63
CA GLU A 51 -14.87 0.26 -20.66
C GLU A 51 -14.84 -1.28 -20.54
N LEU A 52 -15.61 -1.84 -19.60
CA LEU A 52 -15.75 -3.29 -19.44
C LEU A 52 -16.28 -3.94 -20.73
N TRP A 53 -17.38 -3.40 -21.27
CA TRP A 53 -17.98 -3.91 -22.50
C TRP A 53 -17.01 -3.83 -23.68
N GLN A 54 -16.28 -2.72 -23.84
CA GLN A 54 -15.28 -2.57 -24.90
C GLN A 54 -14.19 -3.64 -24.78
N PHE A 55 -13.66 -3.84 -23.58
CA PHE A 55 -12.58 -4.79 -23.33
C PHE A 55 -12.99 -6.25 -23.54
N GLU A 56 -14.22 -6.60 -23.16
CA GLU A 56 -14.76 -7.94 -23.39
C GLU A 56 -14.98 -8.24 -24.87
N ASN A 57 -15.47 -7.25 -25.63
CA ASN A 57 -15.94 -7.43 -27.00
C ASN A 57 -14.89 -7.10 -28.08
N VAL A 58 -13.69 -6.67 -27.70
CA VAL A 58 -12.57 -6.51 -28.64
C VAL A 58 -12.01 -7.87 -29.07
N ASP A 59 -11.41 -7.92 -30.27
CA ASP A 59 -10.70 -9.10 -30.74
C ASP A 59 -9.62 -9.55 -29.73
N PRO A 60 -9.50 -10.85 -29.40
CA PRO A 60 -8.52 -11.32 -28.43
C PRO A 60 -7.09 -10.88 -28.69
N ILE A 61 -6.66 -10.73 -29.95
CA ILE A 61 -5.30 -10.29 -30.30
C ILE A 61 -5.10 -8.80 -29.97
N ALA A 62 -6.16 -8.00 -30.08
CA ALA A 62 -6.12 -6.58 -29.76
C ALA A 62 -6.35 -6.29 -28.27
N ARG A 63 -6.77 -7.29 -27.48
CA ARG A 63 -7.09 -7.14 -26.06
C ARG A 63 -5.86 -6.79 -25.22
N ASP A 64 -4.73 -7.43 -25.46
CA ASP A 64 -3.51 -7.19 -24.69
C ASP A 64 -3.04 -5.74 -24.84
N GLY A 65 -3.01 -5.22 -26.07
CA GLY A 65 -2.66 -3.82 -26.32
C GLY A 65 -3.68 -2.82 -25.71
N LEU A 66 -4.95 -3.21 -25.61
CA LEU A 66 -5.97 -2.40 -24.93
C LEU A 66 -5.77 -2.42 -23.41
N TYR A 67 -5.44 -3.57 -22.83
CA TYR A 67 -5.10 -3.70 -21.41
C TYR A 67 -3.92 -2.82 -21.04
N ASP A 68 -2.83 -2.88 -21.82
CA ASP A 68 -1.63 -2.06 -21.60
C ASP A 68 -1.96 -0.56 -21.72
N SER A 69 -2.85 -0.18 -22.64
CA SER A 69 -3.29 1.21 -22.76
C SER A 69 -4.10 1.69 -21.55
N TYR A 70 -4.96 0.85 -20.99
CA TYR A 70 -5.67 1.17 -19.74
C TYR A 70 -4.71 1.26 -18.56
N ALA A 71 -3.72 0.37 -18.46
CA ALA A 71 -2.71 0.43 -17.40
C ALA A 71 -1.92 1.74 -17.47
N ALA A 72 -1.46 2.12 -18.66
CA ALA A 72 -0.71 3.36 -18.90
C ALA A 72 -1.57 4.62 -18.68
N GLU A 73 -2.88 4.58 -18.98
CA GLU A 73 -3.79 5.69 -18.70
C GLU A 73 -4.09 5.81 -17.21
N TRP A 74 -4.41 4.70 -16.55
CA TRP A 74 -4.90 4.70 -15.17
C TRP A 74 -3.80 4.87 -14.13
N ILE A 75 -2.54 4.63 -14.48
CA ILE A 75 -1.42 4.97 -13.59
C ILE A 75 -1.22 6.49 -13.46
N GLU A 76 -1.71 7.26 -14.45
CA GLU A 76 -1.72 8.73 -14.41
C GLU A 76 -3.00 9.29 -13.75
N ASP A 77 -3.96 8.44 -13.35
CA ASP A 77 -5.14 8.87 -12.60
C ASP A 77 -4.71 9.39 -11.21
N PRO A 78 -5.19 10.55 -10.74
CA PRO A 78 -4.85 11.07 -9.41
C PRO A 78 -5.12 10.11 -8.25
N ARG A 79 -6.01 9.13 -8.42
CA ARG A 79 -6.29 8.08 -7.44
C ARG A 79 -5.10 7.13 -7.23
N PHE A 80 -4.21 6.99 -8.22
CA PHE A 80 -3.03 6.12 -8.14
C PHE A 80 -2.10 6.49 -6.98
N ILE A 81 -1.91 7.78 -6.72
CA ILE A 81 -1.06 8.25 -5.61
C ILE A 81 -1.56 7.71 -4.27
N GLY A 82 -2.89 7.64 -4.06
CA GLY A 82 -3.47 7.05 -2.86
C GLY A 82 -3.16 5.55 -2.75
N ARG A 83 -3.33 4.80 -3.84
CA ARG A 83 -3.02 3.36 -3.91
C ARG A 83 -1.56 3.06 -3.61
N MET A 84 -0.67 3.80 -4.27
CA MET A 84 0.77 3.70 -4.09
C MET A 84 1.17 3.99 -2.64
N LYS A 85 0.66 5.08 -2.04
CA LYS A 85 0.93 5.41 -0.63
C LYS A 85 0.46 4.32 0.33
N GLU A 86 -0.70 3.72 0.08
CA GLU A 86 -1.20 2.61 0.90
C GLU A 86 -0.24 1.40 0.83
N ILE A 87 0.14 0.99 -0.38
CA ILE A 87 1.04 -0.16 -0.60
C ILE A 87 2.38 0.07 0.11
N PHE A 88 3.01 1.22 -0.10
CA PHE A 88 4.28 1.51 0.56
C PHE A 88 4.15 1.67 2.07
N ASN A 89 3.03 2.19 2.59
CA ASN A 89 2.84 2.28 4.04
C ASN A 89 2.70 0.91 4.71
N GLN A 90 2.34 -0.17 4.00
CA GLN A 90 2.38 -1.53 4.55
C GLN A 90 3.81 -2.00 4.85
N ARG A 91 4.82 -1.44 4.15
CA ARG A 91 6.24 -1.64 4.43
C ARG A 91 6.79 -0.61 5.41
N LEU A 92 6.46 0.66 5.19
CA LEU A 92 7.04 1.82 5.90
C LEU A 92 6.44 2.06 7.29
N LEU A 93 5.15 1.74 7.47
CA LEU A 93 4.42 1.78 8.74
C LEU A 93 4.45 3.14 9.46
N PHE A 94 4.35 4.27 8.76
CA PHE A 94 4.43 5.60 9.37
C PHE A 94 3.10 6.09 9.97
N ARG A 95 1.96 5.67 9.42
CA ARG A 95 0.61 6.07 9.89
C ARG A 95 0.22 5.36 11.18
N THR A 96 0.81 5.77 12.30
CA THR A 96 0.52 5.19 13.64
C THR A 96 -0.52 5.94 14.43
N GLY A 97 -0.85 7.17 14.02
CA GLY A 97 -1.73 8.08 14.75
C GLY A 97 -1.14 8.66 16.04
N ASP A 98 0.10 8.32 16.37
CA ASP A 98 0.79 8.85 17.55
C ASP A 98 1.47 10.20 17.27
N VAL A 99 1.31 11.15 18.19
CA VAL A 99 2.10 12.38 18.27
C VAL A 99 2.88 12.37 19.58
N TYR A 100 4.21 12.57 19.51
CA TYR A 100 5.07 12.65 20.68
C TYR A 100 5.37 14.13 21.02
N PHE A 101 4.35 14.92 21.37
CA PHE A 101 4.45 16.28 21.94
C PHE A 101 3.06 16.86 22.28
N ASP A 102 2.97 17.82 23.20
CA ASP A 102 1.75 18.63 23.37
C ASP A 102 1.81 19.88 22.49
N GLN A 103 1.16 19.81 21.32
CA GLN A 103 1.00 20.93 20.38
C GLN A 103 0.49 22.25 21.01
N ARG A 104 -0.17 22.19 22.19
CA ARG A 104 -0.63 23.39 22.92
C ARG A 104 0.53 24.23 23.46
N ASP A 105 1.71 23.64 23.60
CA ASP A 105 2.93 24.31 24.05
C ASP A 105 3.73 24.95 22.91
N MET A 106 3.29 24.78 21.65
CA MET A 106 3.93 25.38 20.46
C MET A 106 3.15 26.58 19.92
N ASP A 107 3.89 27.66 19.66
CA ASP A 107 3.32 28.88 19.10
C ASP A 107 2.75 28.64 17.70
N GLY A 108 1.53 29.11 17.47
CA GLY A 108 0.81 28.93 16.20
C GLY A 108 0.24 27.52 15.95
N LEU A 109 0.35 26.57 16.89
CA LEU A 109 -0.18 25.20 16.76
C LEU A 109 -1.23 24.82 17.83
N SER A 110 -1.51 25.69 18.80
CA SER A 110 -2.42 25.40 19.92
C SER A 110 -3.88 25.10 19.56
N ASN A 111 -4.30 25.41 18.32
CA ASN A 111 -5.65 25.09 17.79
C ASN A 111 -5.65 23.94 16.78
N VAL A 112 -4.50 23.31 16.51
CA VAL A 112 -4.44 22.12 15.66
C VAL A 112 -4.96 20.94 16.47
N ASP A 113 -5.75 20.07 15.84
CA ASP A 113 -6.27 18.85 16.46
C ASP A 113 -5.16 17.78 16.52
N ASP A 114 -5.02 17.04 17.64
CA ASP A 114 -3.91 16.07 17.83
C ASP A 114 -3.85 15.06 16.66
N ARG A 115 -5.02 14.69 16.13
CA ARG A 115 -5.14 13.81 14.95
C ARG A 115 -4.63 14.47 13.66
N VAL A 116 -4.95 15.74 13.41
CA VAL A 116 -4.45 16.45 12.23
C VAL A 116 -2.92 16.55 12.31
N MET A 117 -2.39 16.73 13.51
CA MET A 117 -0.94 16.67 13.75
C MET A 117 -0.37 15.27 13.49
N ALA A 118 -1.02 14.21 14.00
CA ALA A 118 -0.60 12.81 13.78
C ALA A 118 -0.55 12.46 12.29
N GLU A 119 -1.62 12.80 11.56
CA GLU A 119 -1.72 12.62 10.12
C GLU A 119 -0.65 13.43 9.38
N THR A 120 -0.42 14.67 9.80
CA THR A 120 0.61 15.53 9.21
C THR A 120 2.01 14.92 9.38
N ILE A 121 2.37 14.53 10.60
CA ILE A 121 3.67 13.92 10.90
C ILE A 121 3.82 12.64 10.08
N ALA A 122 2.88 11.70 10.18
CA ALA A 122 2.96 10.40 9.52
C ALA A 122 3.07 10.47 7.99
N ASN A 123 2.60 11.55 7.37
CA ASN A 123 2.63 11.69 5.91
C ASN A 123 3.88 12.41 5.38
N GLU A 124 4.81 12.93 6.20
CA GLU A 124 6.09 13.48 5.68
C GLU A 124 6.82 12.49 4.75
N PRO A 125 7.08 11.23 5.15
CA PRO A 125 7.75 10.26 4.28
C PRO A 125 6.93 9.86 3.05
N LEU A 126 5.61 9.72 3.21
CA LEU A 126 4.71 9.34 2.12
C LEU A 126 4.52 10.47 1.11
N ASN A 127 4.66 11.73 1.53
CA ASN A 127 4.67 12.87 0.61
C ASN A 127 5.98 13.01 -0.14
N LEU A 128 7.12 12.58 0.44
CA LEU A 128 8.37 12.46 -0.35
C LEU A 128 8.17 11.45 -1.47
N LEU A 129 7.59 10.29 -1.15
CA LEU A 129 7.26 9.28 -2.15
C LEU A 129 6.30 9.81 -3.22
N GLN A 130 5.23 10.53 -2.84
CA GLN A 130 4.36 11.19 -3.82
C GLN A 130 5.13 12.15 -4.72
N TYR A 131 5.98 13.01 -4.14
CA TYR A 131 6.76 13.97 -4.92
C TYR A 131 7.68 13.27 -5.93
N ILE A 132 8.36 12.19 -5.52
CA ILE A 132 9.20 11.37 -6.39
C ILE A 132 8.38 10.83 -7.57
N VAL A 133 7.22 10.23 -7.30
CA VAL A 133 6.37 9.61 -8.33
C VAL A 133 5.73 10.64 -9.26
N GLU A 134 5.26 11.78 -8.75
CA GLU A 134 4.63 12.84 -9.57
C GLU A 134 5.63 13.57 -10.48
N ASN A 135 6.93 13.51 -10.16
CA ASN A 135 7.99 14.16 -10.92
C ASN A 135 8.90 13.17 -11.64
N ASP A 136 8.52 11.89 -11.70
CA ASP A 136 9.28 10.81 -12.33
C ASP A 136 10.75 10.74 -11.88
N LEU A 137 11.00 11.03 -10.59
CA LEU A 137 12.33 10.97 -9.99
C LEU A 137 12.70 9.52 -9.61
N PRO A 138 14.00 9.19 -9.53
CA PRO A 138 14.44 7.87 -9.09
C PRO A 138 14.01 7.56 -7.66
N TYR A 139 13.54 6.34 -7.40
CA TYR A 139 13.16 5.89 -6.05
C TYR A 139 14.30 5.99 -5.01
N SER A 140 15.57 6.01 -5.44
CA SER A 140 16.72 6.27 -4.56
C SER A 140 16.59 7.58 -3.77
N GLU A 141 15.87 8.58 -4.29
CA GLU A 141 15.56 9.84 -3.60
C GLU A 141 14.87 9.62 -2.24
N MET A 142 14.22 8.48 -2.01
CA MET A 142 13.68 8.11 -0.69
C MET A 142 14.75 8.16 0.41
N VAL A 143 16.02 7.95 0.06
CA VAL A 143 17.15 8.05 0.99
C VAL A 143 18.20 9.06 0.56
N THR A 144 18.26 9.45 -0.72
CA THR A 144 19.29 10.39 -1.22
C THR A 144 18.82 11.84 -1.34
N ALA A 145 17.53 12.13 -1.22
CA ALA A 145 17.01 13.49 -1.35
C ALA A 145 17.73 14.46 -0.41
N ASP A 146 18.17 15.59 -0.96
CA ASP A 146 18.80 16.68 -0.20
C ASP A 146 17.77 17.64 0.42
N TYR A 147 16.48 17.28 0.36
CA TYR A 147 15.34 17.98 0.94
C TYR A 147 14.45 17.04 1.76
N THR A 148 13.51 17.61 2.50
CA THR A 148 12.34 16.91 3.06
C THR A 148 11.05 17.46 2.45
N MET A 149 9.91 16.87 2.77
CA MET A 149 8.60 17.43 2.46
C MET A 149 8.00 18.09 3.69
N SER A 150 7.46 19.30 3.53
CA SER A 150 6.78 20.00 4.62
C SER A 150 5.50 20.66 4.14
N ASN A 151 4.52 20.72 5.05
CA ASN A 151 3.42 21.67 4.97
C ASN A 151 3.59 22.73 6.07
N GLU A 152 2.63 23.65 6.19
CA GLU A 152 2.69 24.73 7.19
C GLU A 152 2.73 24.20 8.64
N ILE A 153 1.97 23.16 8.94
CA ILE A 153 1.86 22.59 10.29
C ILE A 153 3.17 21.92 10.69
N LEU A 154 3.69 21.02 9.84
CA LEU A 154 4.95 20.33 10.07
C LEU A 154 6.13 21.30 10.13
N GLY A 155 6.08 22.35 9.30
CA GLY A 155 7.08 23.41 9.26
C GLY A 155 7.26 24.09 10.61
N LYS A 156 6.14 24.45 11.25
CA LYS A 156 6.14 25.01 12.61
C LYS A 156 6.59 24.00 13.65
N TYR A 157 6.10 22.77 13.55
CA TYR A 157 6.34 21.72 14.54
C TYR A 157 7.82 21.31 14.61
N TRP A 158 8.47 21.14 13.46
CA TRP A 158 9.86 20.72 13.36
C TRP A 158 10.87 21.84 13.08
N GLY A 159 10.41 23.09 12.92
CA GLY A 159 11.27 24.21 12.55
C GLY A 159 11.89 24.04 11.16
N ILE A 160 11.11 23.52 10.21
CA ILE A 160 11.50 23.38 8.81
C ILE A 160 11.24 24.71 8.10
N ASP A 161 12.15 25.10 7.19
CA ASP A 161 11.99 26.31 6.36
C ASP A 161 10.90 26.08 5.31
N TYR A 162 9.68 26.41 5.69
CA TYR A 162 8.48 26.27 4.88
C TYR A 162 8.12 27.61 4.20
N PRO A 163 8.01 27.64 2.85
CA PRO A 163 7.65 28.86 2.11
C PRO A 163 6.25 29.39 2.47
N SER A 164 6.16 30.65 2.88
CA SER A 164 4.88 31.26 3.31
C SER A 164 3.85 31.42 2.18
N ASP A 165 4.28 31.40 0.92
CA ASP A 165 3.44 31.48 -0.27
C ASP A 165 2.92 30.11 -0.76
N ALA A 166 3.36 28.99 -0.17
CA ALA A 166 2.92 27.64 -0.54
C ALA A 166 1.50 27.28 -0.05
N GLY A 167 0.84 28.14 0.74
CA GLY A 167 -0.61 28.05 0.99
C GLY A 167 -1.10 26.77 1.68
N GLY A 168 -0.25 26.14 2.50
CA GLY A 168 -0.52 24.88 3.20
C GLY A 168 -0.23 23.61 2.40
N ALA A 169 0.22 23.72 1.14
CA ALA A 169 0.58 22.57 0.33
C ALA A 169 1.84 21.87 0.86
N TRP A 170 1.98 20.58 0.53
CA TRP A 170 3.23 19.85 0.73
C TRP A 170 4.25 20.28 -0.33
N VAL A 171 5.40 20.79 0.10
CA VAL A 171 6.46 21.24 -0.81
C VAL A 171 7.83 20.76 -0.31
N PRO A 172 8.81 20.60 -1.22
CA PRO A 172 10.21 20.40 -0.82
C PRO A 172 10.68 21.52 0.11
N SER A 173 11.39 21.19 1.18
CA SER A 173 11.81 22.11 2.25
C SER A 173 13.03 21.57 2.99
N HIS A 174 13.60 22.37 3.92
CA HIS A 174 14.83 21.99 4.63
C HIS A 174 14.74 22.23 6.14
N TYR A 175 15.13 21.22 6.92
CA TYR A 175 15.43 21.36 8.35
C TYR A 175 16.53 22.40 8.55
N GLN A 176 16.44 23.18 9.63
CA GLN A 176 17.32 24.33 9.90
C GLN A 176 18.35 24.06 11.02
N ASP A 177 18.44 22.84 11.53
CA ASP A 177 19.31 22.47 12.65
C ASP A 177 20.71 21.97 12.22
N GLY A 178 21.07 22.19 10.95
CA GLY A 178 22.39 21.85 10.41
C GLY A 178 22.58 20.36 10.12
N ARG A 179 21.51 19.55 10.15
CA ARG A 179 21.58 18.16 9.69
C ARG A 179 21.92 18.09 8.20
N PRO A 180 22.77 17.14 7.78
CA PRO A 180 22.84 16.79 6.37
C PRO A 180 21.52 16.11 5.98
N HIS A 181 21.03 16.37 4.78
CA HIS A 181 19.80 15.75 4.27
C HIS A 181 20.11 14.46 3.52
N ALA A 182 19.29 13.44 3.79
CA ALA A 182 19.34 12.12 3.19
C ALA A 182 17.93 11.48 3.26
N GLY A 183 16.95 12.14 2.65
CA GLY A 183 15.55 11.69 2.61
C GLY A 183 15.02 11.20 3.96
N LEU A 184 14.42 10.01 3.97
CA LEU A 184 13.85 9.37 5.17
C LEU A 184 14.87 9.17 6.30
N LEU A 185 16.16 9.06 6.01
CA LEU A 185 17.19 8.78 7.01
C LEU A 185 17.47 9.98 7.92
N THR A 186 17.00 11.17 7.54
CA THR A 186 17.26 12.41 8.28
C THR A 186 15.98 13.15 8.66
N MET A 187 14.81 12.57 8.45
CA MET A 187 13.53 13.13 8.89
C MET A 187 13.32 12.88 10.39
N SER A 188 12.88 13.91 11.11
CA SER A 188 12.50 13.79 12.52
C SER A 188 11.34 12.80 12.69
N THR A 189 10.38 12.79 11.75
CA THR A 189 9.27 11.84 11.70
C THR A 189 9.75 10.38 11.65
N THR A 190 10.78 10.08 10.86
CA THR A 190 11.29 8.71 10.76
C THR A 190 11.77 8.21 12.12
N TRP A 191 12.48 9.06 12.87
CA TRP A 191 13.00 8.72 14.19
C TRP A 191 11.97 8.85 15.30
N GLN A 192 10.88 9.59 15.09
CA GLN A 192 9.69 9.49 15.93
C GLN A 192 9.05 8.11 15.82
N ARG A 193 8.93 7.57 14.60
CA ARG A 193 8.35 6.24 14.36
C ARG A 193 9.29 5.11 14.78
N TYR A 194 10.59 5.27 14.53
CA TYR A 194 11.63 4.28 14.82
C TYR A 194 12.68 4.86 15.78
N PRO A 195 12.30 5.16 17.04
CA PRO A 195 13.21 5.79 18.00
C PRO A 195 14.30 4.83 18.43
N SER A 196 15.42 5.33 18.93
CA SER A 196 16.40 4.48 19.60
C SER A 196 16.70 5.02 20.98
N MET A 197 16.69 4.14 21.98
CA MET A 197 17.17 4.47 23.32
C MET A 197 18.69 4.51 23.36
N GLY A 198 19.27 5.31 24.27
CA GLY A 198 20.72 5.50 24.38
C GLY A 198 21.50 4.18 24.50
N GLY A 199 21.07 3.28 25.39
CA GLY A 199 21.70 1.96 25.58
C GLY A 199 21.71 1.05 24.35
N ASN A 200 20.93 1.39 23.32
CA ASN A 200 20.85 0.63 22.08
C ASN A 200 21.81 1.13 20.99
N ALA A 201 22.51 2.26 21.23
CA ALA A 201 23.52 2.81 20.30
C ALA A 201 23.02 2.90 18.84
N ASN A 202 21.76 3.31 18.62
CA ASN A 202 21.09 3.41 17.32
C ASN A 202 20.82 2.09 16.56
N ARG A 203 21.04 0.92 17.17
CA ARG A 203 20.82 -0.38 16.49
C ARG A 203 19.37 -0.60 16.05
N HIS A 204 18.39 0.01 16.73
CA HIS A 204 16.99 -0.06 16.30
C HIS A 204 16.74 0.75 15.03
N ARG A 205 17.35 1.94 14.89
CA ARG A 205 17.30 2.73 13.65
C ARG A 205 17.99 1.99 12.50
N ALA A 206 19.15 1.39 12.76
CA ALA A 206 19.85 0.57 11.77
C ALA A 206 19.01 -0.62 11.31
N ASN A 207 18.36 -1.34 12.24
CA ASN A 207 17.45 -2.43 11.87
C ASN A 207 16.20 -1.91 11.15
N ALA A 208 15.65 -0.75 11.53
CA ALA A 208 14.54 -0.14 10.81
C ALA A 208 14.91 0.13 9.36
N VAL A 209 16.03 0.82 9.10
CA VAL A 209 16.53 1.07 7.73
C VAL A 209 16.70 -0.23 6.94
N SER A 210 17.29 -1.26 7.56
CA SER A 210 17.43 -2.58 6.94
C SER A 210 16.08 -3.22 6.58
N LYS A 211 15.07 -3.12 7.44
CA LYS A 211 13.74 -3.67 7.18
C LYS A 211 12.98 -2.91 6.09
N LEU A 212 13.09 -1.58 6.13
CA LEU A 212 12.37 -0.68 5.25
C LEU A 212 12.91 -0.73 3.82
N PHE A 213 14.23 -0.80 3.68
CA PHE A 213 14.89 -0.63 2.39
C PHE A 213 15.67 -1.84 1.90
N LEU A 214 16.02 -2.81 2.75
CA LEU A 214 16.73 -4.02 2.33
C LEU A 214 15.89 -5.29 2.50
N CYS A 215 14.66 -5.16 3.01
CA CYS A 215 13.77 -6.27 3.31
C CYS A 215 14.42 -7.34 4.23
N ASP A 216 15.37 -6.91 5.07
CA ASP A 216 16.16 -7.77 5.94
C ASP A 216 15.98 -7.33 7.40
N ASP A 217 15.45 -8.22 8.23
CA ASP A 217 15.22 -7.99 9.66
C ASP A 217 16.26 -8.76 10.48
N TYR A 218 17.17 -8.03 11.13
CA TYR A 218 18.18 -8.61 12.01
C TYR A 218 17.56 -9.43 13.15
N LEU A 219 16.35 -9.09 13.60
CA LEU A 219 15.66 -9.82 14.68
C LEU A 219 15.02 -11.13 14.22
N SER A 220 14.92 -11.35 12.91
CA SER A 220 14.40 -12.60 12.33
C SER A 220 15.49 -13.64 12.06
N ARG A 221 16.77 -13.24 12.13
CA ARG A 221 17.89 -14.11 11.75
C ARG A 221 18.02 -15.30 12.72
N PRO A 222 18.12 -16.54 12.21
CA PRO A 222 18.31 -17.71 13.06
C PRO A 222 19.73 -17.70 13.64
N ILE A 223 19.85 -17.40 14.93
CA ILE A 223 21.13 -17.45 15.66
C ILE A 223 21.09 -18.49 16.78
N VAL A 224 22.21 -19.18 16.96
CA VAL A 224 22.41 -20.11 18.08
C VAL A 224 23.49 -19.53 18.98
N LEU A 225 23.09 -19.01 20.14
CA LEU A 225 24.00 -18.52 21.17
C LEU A 225 24.17 -19.58 22.25
N ASN A 226 25.41 -19.84 22.67
CA ASN A 226 25.66 -20.67 23.83
C ASN A 226 25.24 -19.92 25.11
N ARG A 227 24.90 -20.66 26.17
CA ARG A 227 24.37 -20.05 27.41
C ARG A 227 25.37 -19.11 28.10
N ALA A 228 26.66 -19.42 28.04
CA ALA A 228 27.70 -18.58 28.62
C ALA A 228 27.77 -17.19 27.96
N ALA A 229 27.55 -17.11 26.64
CA ALA A 229 27.48 -15.85 25.90
C ALA A 229 26.27 -15.01 26.32
N VAL A 230 25.12 -15.66 26.55
CA VAL A 230 23.90 -14.99 27.03
C VAL A 230 24.09 -14.47 28.45
N ASP A 231 24.72 -15.26 29.34
CA ASP A 231 24.97 -14.83 30.72
C ASP A 231 25.88 -13.58 30.77
N GLN A 232 26.87 -13.48 29.88
CA GLN A 232 27.76 -12.31 29.78
C GLN A 232 27.02 -11.02 29.39
N LEU A 233 25.90 -11.08 28.67
CA LEU A 233 25.10 -9.90 28.33
C LEU A 233 24.55 -9.19 29.58
N THR A 234 24.37 -9.90 30.70
CA THR A 234 23.88 -9.28 31.94
C THR A 234 24.95 -8.51 32.71
N ILE A 235 26.22 -8.64 32.30
CA ILE A 235 27.37 -8.04 32.97
C ILE A 235 27.96 -6.92 32.11
N ASP A 236 28.31 -7.24 30.87
CA ASP A 236 28.97 -6.33 29.94
C ASP A 236 28.55 -6.68 28.49
N PRO A 237 27.41 -6.15 28.02
CA PRO A 237 26.88 -6.44 26.69
C PRO A 237 27.86 -6.15 25.56
N GLU A 238 28.54 -5.01 25.60
CA GLU A 238 29.44 -4.58 24.51
C GLU A 238 30.68 -5.50 24.43
N ASN A 239 31.25 -5.90 25.56
CA ASN A 239 32.34 -6.85 25.57
C ASN A 239 31.90 -8.24 25.10
N ALA A 240 30.72 -8.69 25.53
CA ALA A 240 30.14 -9.96 25.06
C ALA A 240 29.92 -9.96 23.54
N ILE A 241 29.39 -8.87 22.99
CA ILE A 241 29.20 -8.68 21.54
C ILE A 241 30.57 -8.75 20.83
N ASN A 242 31.57 -8.02 21.32
CA ASN A 242 32.88 -7.92 20.68
C ASN A 242 33.70 -9.21 20.72
N GLN A 243 33.56 -10.03 21.76
CA GLN A 243 34.35 -11.25 21.93
C GLN A 243 33.67 -12.51 21.37
N ASN A 244 32.37 -12.45 21.03
CA ASN A 244 31.61 -13.61 20.62
C ASN A 244 31.34 -13.62 19.10
N THR A 245 31.86 -14.64 18.41
CA THR A 245 31.65 -14.81 16.95
C THR A 245 30.19 -14.99 16.56
N GLY A 246 29.36 -15.55 17.45
CA GLY A 246 27.91 -15.67 17.25
C GLY A 246 27.22 -14.31 17.23
N CYS A 247 27.57 -13.41 18.16
CA CYS A 247 27.04 -12.04 18.16
C CYS A 247 27.52 -11.25 16.93
N GLN A 248 28.77 -11.43 16.52
CA GLN A 248 29.34 -10.76 15.35
C GLN A 248 28.65 -11.13 14.02
N SER A 249 27.93 -12.25 13.94
CA SER A 249 27.13 -12.62 12.75
C SER A 249 26.12 -11.55 12.33
N CYS A 250 25.68 -10.73 13.29
CA CYS A 250 24.77 -9.60 13.07
C CYS A 250 25.46 -8.25 13.34
N HIS A 251 26.21 -8.16 14.45
CA HIS A 251 26.80 -6.89 14.89
C HIS A 251 27.91 -6.36 13.97
N ALA A 252 28.56 -7.22 13.17
CA ALA A 252 29.59 -6.77 12.23
C ALA A 252 29.06 -5.82 11.14
N SER A 253 27.77 -5.92 10.80
CA SER A 253 27.11 -5.01 9.86
C SER A 253 26.14 -4.05 10.56
N LEU A 254 25.46 -4.48 11.62
CA LEU A 254 24.48 -3.65 12.32
C LEU A 254 25.12 -2.45 13.05
N ASP A 255 26.22 -2.66 13.77
CA ASP A 255 26.81 -1.58 14.57
C ASP A 255 27.42 -0.46 13.72
N PRO A 256 28.13 -0.74 12.61
CA PRO A 256 28.62 0.32 11.73
C PRO A 256 27.50 1.10 11.02
N ILE A 257 26.37 0.46 10.68
CA ILE A 257 25.19 1.18 10.17
C ILE A 257 24.64 2.09 11.27
N ALA A 258 24.50 1.58 12.49
CA ALA A 258 24.00 2.34 13.63
C ALA A 258 24.87 3.56 13.96
N ALA A 259 26.18 3.44 13.76
CA ALA A 259 27.14 4.52 13.99
C ALA A 259 26.88 5.76 13.11
N ASN A 260 26.22 5.63 11.96
CA ASN A 260 25.84 6.79 11.12
C ASN A 260 24.78 7.69 11.77
N PHE A 261 24.02 7.20 12.76
CA PHE A 261 22.89 7.95 13.34
C PHE A 261 23.22 8.64 14.66
N PHE A 262 24.51 8.80 15.00
CA PHE A 262 24.89 9.44 16.25
C PHE A 262 24.55 10.92 16.33
N GLY A 263 24.37 11.62 15.20
CA GLY A 263 23.79 12.97 15.21
C GLY A 263 22.37 13.02 15.81
N PHE A 264 21.64 11.91 15.85
CA PHE A 264 20.34 11.79 16.51
C PHE A 264 20.42 11.05 17.86
N PHE A 265 21.63 10.88 18.42
CA PHE A 265 21.82 10.14 19.65
C PHE A 265 21.28 10.92 20.85
N ASN A 266 20.67 10.18 21.77
CA ASN A 266 20.13 10.71 23.01
C ASN A 266 20.53 9.79 24.17
N TYR A 267 21.07 10.37 25.23
CA TYR A 267 21.45 9.67 26.46
C TYR A 267 20.25 9.38 27.36
N ASP A 268 19.21 10.21 27.30
CA ASP A 268 18.01 10.09 28.12
C ASP A 268 16.90 9.36 27.36
N ALA A 269 16.51 8.18 27.82
CA ALA A 269 15.53 7.34 27.14
C ALA A 269 14.07 7.73 27.46
N GLU A 270 13.83 8.68 28.36
CA GLU A 270 12.47 9.02 28.82
C GLU A 270 11.81 10.13 27.97
N ASP A 271 12.59 10.93 27.22
CA ASP A 271 12.06 11.98 26.34
C ASP A 271 12.07 11.55 24.86
N GLY A 272 10.88 11.27 24.33
CA GLY A 272 10.67 10.89 22.94
C GLY A 272 11.08 11.96 21.93
N ILE A 273 11.02 13.25 22.28
CA ILE A 273 11.35 14.37 21.38
C ILE A 273 12.86 14.52 21.25
N GLU A 274 13.58 14.37 22.37
CA GLU A 274 15.04 14.45 22.33
C GLU A 274 15.64 13.33 21.46
N SER A 275 14.87 12.24 21.24
CA SER A 275 15.17 11.16 20.30
C SER A 275 14.86 11.46 18.83
N THR A 276 14.20 12.57 18.48
CA THR A 276 13.98 12.97 17.07
C THR A 276 14.90 14.12 16.65
N ARG A 277 15.46 14.83 17.64
CA ARG A 277 16.30 16.01 17.44
C ARG A 277 17.70 15.65 16.94
N TYR A 278 18.14 16.38 15.92
CA TYR A 278 19.51 16.29 15.43
C TYR A 278 20.45 17.25 16.18
N ARG A 279 21.67 16.79 16.45
CA ARG A 279 22.75 17.51 17.11
C ARG A 279 24.06 17.19 16.38
N PRO A 280 24.60 18.11 15.56
CA PRO A 280 25.85 17.88 14.84
C PRO A 280 27.01 17.48 15.78
N GLU A 281 27.05 18.03 16.99
CA GLU A 281 28.08 17.72 17.98
C GLU A 281 28.09 16.26 18.43
N ASN A 282 26.98 15.53 18.26
CA ASN A 282 26.87 14.14 18.66
C ASN A 282 27.40 13.18 17.58
N GLU A 283 27.61 13.61 16.34
CA GLU A 283 27.98 12.71 15.23
C GLU A 283 29.22 11.86 15.52
N GLU A 284 30.19 12.38 16.26
CA GLU A 284 31.46 11.68 16.58
C GLU A 284 31.41 10.89 17.90
N GLU A 285 30.27 10.85 18.59
CA GLU A 285 30.14 10.16 19.88
C GLU A 285 30.25 8.64 19.78
N TRP A 286 30.04 8.06 18.58
CA TRP A 286 30.27 6.63 18.34
C TRP A 286 31.68 6.19 18.76
N ARG A 287 32.68 7.08 18.69
CA ARG A 287 34.07 6.78 19.08
C ARG A 287 34.20 6.35 20.52
N TYR A 288 33.38 6.94 21.39
CA TYR A 288 33.44 6.74 22.83
C TYR A 288 32.32 5.80 23.31
N TYR A 289 31.15 5.84 22.66
CA TYR A 289 29.99 5.08 23.09
C TYR A 289 30.02 3.63 22.60
N SER A 290 30.11 3.41 21.28
CA SER A 290 30.09 2.08 20.68
C SER A 290 31.50 1.58 20.30
N GLY A 291 32.43 2.50 20.03
CA GLY A 291 33.76 2.18 19.48
C GLY A 291 33.70 1.59 18.07
N LYS A 292 32.60 1.81 17.33
CA LYS A 292 32.36 1.25 16.00
C LYS A 292 32.32 2.37 14.98
N GLU A 293 33.26 2.32 14.04
CA GLU A 293 33.34 3.30 12.95
C GLU A 293 32.13 3.18 12.02
N PRO A 294 31.53 4.31 11.57
CA PRO A 294 30.47 4.30 10.58
C PRO A 294 30.89 3.60 9.28
N ALA A 295 30.09 2.64 8.86
CA ALA A 295 30.30 1.92 7.61
C ALA A 295 29.00 1.26 7.12
N TYR A 296 28.96 0.99 5.83
CA TYR A 296 27.94 0.15 5.19
C TYR A 296 28.57 -1.17 4.74
N TYR A 297 28.23 -2.28 5.42
CA TYR A 297 28.77 -3.62 5.12
C TYR A 297 30.30 -3.66 4.90
N GLY A 298 31.05 -2.93 5.74
CA GLY A 298 32.51 -2.87 5.71
C GLY A 298 33.10 -1.77 4.80
N ARG A 299 32.29 -1.03 4.05
CA ARG A 299 32.70 0.20 3.34
C ARG A 299 32.55 1.39 4.29
N PRO A 300 33.64 2.07 4.71
CA PRO A 300 33.55 3.23 5.59
C PRO A 300 32.67 4.33 5.00
N THR A 301 31.93 5.02 5.87
CA THR A 301 31.06 6.16 5.51
C THR A 301 31.45 7.37 6.36
N GLY A 302 31.53 8.55 5.74
CA GLY A 302 31.91 9.78 6.44
C GLY A 302 30.74 10.53 7.10
N ASN A 303 29.52 10.32 6.62
CA ASN A 303 28.30 11.00 7.06
C ASN A 303 27.05 10.24 6.55
N VAL A 304 25.86 10.69 6.98
CA VAL A 304 24.59 10.07 6.59
C VAL A 304 24.35 10.10 5.07
N PRO A 305 24.62 11.19 4.31
CA PRO A 305 24.51 11.17 2.85
C PRO A 305 25.39 10.12 2.16
N GLU A 306 26.65 9.95 2.57
CA GLU A 306 27.52 8.90 2.02
C GLU A 306 27.00 7.49 2.33
N PHE A 307 26.45 7.30 3.53
CA PHE A 307 25.74 6.07 3.89
C PHE A 307 24.48 5.86 3.03
N ALA A 308 23.70 6.91 2.80
CA ALA A 308 22.50 6.86 1.99
C ALA A 308 22.79 6.48 0.54
N GLN A 309 23.85 7.05 -0.05
CA GLN A 309 24.29 6.65 -1.37
C GLN A 309 24.73 5.18 -1.40
N ALA A 310 25.52 4.73 -0.41
CA ALA A 310 25.93 3.33 -0.33
C ALA A 310 24.75 2.36 -0.15
N LEU A 311 23.70 2.79 0.55
CA LEU A 311 22.45 2.06 0.71
C LEU A 311 21.67 1.99 -0.62
N ALA A 312 21.52 3.12 -1.33
CA ALA A 312 20.84 3.18 -2.62
C ALA A 312 21.56 2.40 -3.74
N ASP A 313 22.89 2.33 -3.68
CA ASP A 313 23.71 1.54 -4.61
C ASP A 313 23.62 0.02 -4.37
N ASP A 314 23.03 -0.42 -3.26
CA ASP A 314 22.88 -1.85 -2.94
C ASP A 314 21.73 -2.47 -3.74
N SER A 315 21.95 -3.59 -4.42
CA SER A 315 20.88 -4.25 -5.20
C SER A 315 19.67 -4.61 -4.35
N ARG A 316 19.86 -4.91 -3.06
CA ARG A 316 18.76 -5.21 -2.14
C ARG A 316 17.83 -4.01 -1.92
N PHE A 317 18.30 -2.79 -2.16
CA PHE A 317 17.47 -1.58 -2.15
C PHE A 317 16.40 -1.64 -3.26
N THR A 318 16.87 -1.87 -4.49
CA THR A 318 16.03 -2.11 -5.67
C THR A 318 15.09 -3.30 -5.44
N ASP A 319 15.64 -4.44 -5.02
CA ASP A 319 14.88 -5.68 -4.84
C ASP A 319 13.77 -5.47 -3.81
N CYS A 320 14.04 -4.76 -2.71
CA CYS A 320 13.05 -4.51 -1.67
C CYS A 320 11.94 -3.54 -2.11
N ALA A 321 12.27 -2.53 -2.91
CA ALA A 321 11.29 -1.62 -3.48
C ALA A 321 10.31 -2.40 -4.40
N VAL A 322 10.85 -3.19 -5.31
CA VAL A 322 10.08 -4.00 -6.26
C VAL A 322 9.27 -5.07 -5.54
N ARG A 323 9.85 -5.74 -4.55
CA ARG A 323 9.14 -6.67 -3.66
C ARG A 323 7.96 -5.98 -2.97
N THR A 324 8.13 -4.76 -2.46
CA THR A 324 7.04 -4.03 -1.79
C THR A 324 5.87 -3.75 -2.75
N MET A 325 6.17 -3.34 -3.98
CA MET A 325 5.14 -3.12 -5.01
C MET A 325 4.47 -4.44 -5.43
N TRP A 326 5.26 -5.49 -5.62
CA TRP A 326 4.77 -6.80 -6.02
C TRP A 326 3.91 -7.46 -4.94
N GLU A 327 4.32 -7.47 -3.67
CA GLU A 327 3.54 -8.02 -2.55
C GLU A 327 2.21 -7.25 -2.41
N GLY A 328 2.25 -5.92 -2.54
CA GLY A 328 1.07 -5.07 -2.45
C GLY A 328 0.06 -5.30 -3.58
N LEU A 329 0.54 -5.44 -4.81
CA LEU A 329 -0.29 -5.68 -5.99
C LEU A 329 -0.78 -7.12 -6.05
N THR A 330 0.06 -8.12 -5.75
CA THR A 330 -0.32 -9.53 -5.89
C THR A 330 -1.01 -10.12 -4.67
N GLN A 331 -0.96 -9.43 -3.51
CA GLN A 331 -1.46 -9.93 -2.22
C GLN A 331 -0.79 -11.23 -1.78
N ARG A 332 0.48 -11.41 -2.14
CA ARG A 332 1.32 -12.57 -1.83
C ARG A 332 2.48 -12.12 -0.95
N ASP A 333 2.80 -12.92 0.07
CA ASP A 333 4.08 -12.78 0.76
C ASP A 333 5.17 -13.36 -0.13
N TYR A 334 6.21 -12.59 -0.42
CA TYR A 334 7.31 -13.04 -1.27
C TYR A 334 8.09 -14.20 -0.62
N VAL A 335 8.27 -15.27 -1.38
CA VAL A 335 9.15 -16.41 -1.06
C VAL A 335 10.24 -16.60 -2.12
N ASP A 336 11.25 -17.43 -1.83
CA ASP A 336 12.39 -17.63 -2.74
C ASP A 336 11.95 -18.19 -4.11
N GLU A 337 10.88 -18.99 -4.15
CA GLU A 337 10.29 -19.56 -5.37
C GLU A 337 9.67 -18.50 -6.30
N ASP A 338 9.41 -17.28 -5.80
CA ASP A 338 8.87 -16.18 -6.59
C ASP A 338 9.97 -15.36 -7.30
N TRP A 339 11.25 -15.61 -7.00
CA TRP A 339 12.38 -14.90 -7.61
C TRP A 339 12.32 -14.84 -9.16
N PRO A 340 12.02 -15.94 -9.89
CA PRO A 340 11.94 -15.88 -11.36
C PRO A 340 10.84 -14.96 -11.89
N GLU A 341 9.77 -14.76 -11.11
CA GLU A 341 8.65 -13.86 -11.42
C GLU A 341 9.04 -12.40 -11.15
N VAL A 342 9.74 -12.15 -10.03
CA VAL A 342 10.04 -10.79 -9.56
C VAL A 342 11.30 -10.19 -10.19
N ALA A 343 12.32 -11.00 -10.48
CA ALA A 343 13.60 -10.52 -11.00
C ALA A 343 13.49 -9.68 -12.30
N PRO A 344 12.66 -10.05 -13.31
CA PRO A 344 12.48 -9.22 -14.50
C PRO A 344 11.93 -7.81 -14.21
N HIS A 345 11.08 -7.68 -13.18
CA HIS A 345 10.57 -6.38 -12.74
C HIS A 345 11.67 -5.55 -12.08
N ALA A 346 12.59 -6.18 -11.34
CA ALA A 346 13.74 -5.51 -10.75
C ALA A 346 14.75 -5.04 -11.81
N ASP A 347 15.01 -5.86 -12.82
CA ASP A 347 15.86 -5.47 -13.96
C ASP A 347 15.27 -4.26 -14.69
N LEU A 348 13.96 -4.28 -14.99
CA LEU A 348 13.28 -3.14 -15.61
C LEU A 348 13.34 -1.90 -14.72
N PHE A 349 13.15 -2.06 -13.40
CA PHE A 349 13.19 -0.94 -12.47
C PHE A 349 14.57 -0.27 -12.47
N VAL A 350 15.66 -1.03 -12.58
CA VAL A 350 17.01 -0.46 -12.75
C VAL A 350 17.16 0.20 -14.12
N ASP A 351 16.72 -0.44 -15.19
CA ASP A 351 16.83 0.08 -16.57
C ASP A 351 16.04 1.37 -16.80
N THR A 352 15.00 1.60 -15.99
CA THR A 352 14.14 2.79 -16.00
C THR A 352 14.53 3.83 -14.93
N ASP A 353 15.75 3.75 -14.41
CA ASP A 353 16.30 4.68 -13.39
C ASP A 353 15.45 4.72 -12.11
N MET A 354 14.99 3.55 -11.66
CA MET A 354 14.12 3.35 -10.50
C MET A 354 12.80 4.14 -10.58
N ASN A 355 12.21 4.24 -11.77
CA ASN A 355 10.89 4.84 -11.94
C ASN A 355 9.79 3.93 -11.37
N VAL A 356 9.10 4.40 -10.34
CA VAL A 356 8.06 3.63 -9.63
C VAL A 356 6.89 3.27 -10.53
N LYS A 357 6.46 4.18 -11.42
CA LYS A 357 5.33 3.91 -12.33
C LYS A 357 5.66 2.77 -13.29
N GLU A 358 6.86 2.76 -13.85
CA GLU A 358 7.31 1.69 -14.75
C GLU A 358 7.33 0.32 -14.06
N ALA A 359 7.76 0.24 -12.80
CA ALA A 359 7.69 -1.01 -12.03
C ALA A 359 6.25 -1.47 -11.77
N PHE A 360 5.35 -0.55 -11.41
CA PHE A 360 3.92 -0.87 -11.27
C PHE A 360 3.34 -1.40 -12.59
N LEU A 361 3.59 -0.71 -13.72
CA LEU A 361 3.13 -1.13 -15.05
C LEU A 361 3.65 -2.52 -15.40
N SER A 362 4.93 -2.79 -15.14
CA SER A 362 5.54 -4.10 -15.39
C SER A 362 4.85 -5.21 -14.62
N ILE A 363 4.52 -5.00 -13.34
CA ILE A 363 3.86 -6.00 -12.50
C ILE A 363 2.42 -6.23 -12.96
N VAL A 364 1.64 -5.17 -13.18
CA VAL A 364 0.21 -5.32 -13.53
C VAL A 364 -0.02 -5.85 -14.94
N THR A 365 0.99 -5.82 -15.81
CA THR A 365 0.95 -6.39 -17.17
C THR A 365 1.52 -7.81 -17.25
N SER A 366 2.02 -8.37 -16.15
CA SER A 366 2.53 -9.74 -16.08
C SER A 366 1.43 -10.80 -16.15
N ASP A 367 1.79 -12.00 -16.61
CA ASP A 367 0.86 -13.14 -16.71
C ASP A 367 0.38 -13.61 -15.32
N SER A 368 1.28 -13.64 -14.33
CA SER A 368 0.93 -14.04 -12.96
C SER A 368 -0.06 -13.08 -12.29
N TYR A 369 0.02 -11.78 -12.58
CA TYR A 369 -0.92 -10.80 -12.07
C TYR A 369 -2.32 -10.96 -12.69
N LYS A 370 -2.38 -11.25 -14.00
CA LYS A 370 -3.63 -11.49 -14.76
C LYS A 370 -4.26 -12.86 -14.45
N ALA A 371 -3.54 -13.75 -13.75
CA ALA A 371 -3.99 -15.08 -13.41
C ALA A 371 -5.09 -15.11 -12.34
N GLY A 372 -6.09 -15.98 -12.55
CA GLY A 372 -7.08 -16.38 -11.54
C GLY A 372 -6.79 -17.75 -10.92
N ALA A 373 -5.95 -18.57 -11.56
CA ALA A 373 -5.51 -19.86 -11.05
C ALA A 373 -4.14 -20.25 -11.63
N ALA A 374 -3.49 -21.24 -11.04
CA ALA A 374 -2.27 -21.85 -11.56
C ALA A 374 -2.44 -23.36 -11.78
N ARG A 375 -1.74 -23.89 -12.79
CA ARG A 375 -1.65 -25.31 -13.11
C ARG A 375 -0.59 -26.01 -12.25
N ASP A 376 0.49 -25.30 -11.94
CA ASP A 376 1.50 -25.74 -11.00
C ASP A 376 0.90 -25.76 -9.57
N PRO A 377 0.95 -26.90 -8.84
CA PRO A 377 0.37 -27.01 -7.51
C PRO A 377 1.01 -26.10 -6.45
N GLU A 378 2.32 -25.88 -6.51
CA GLU A 378 3.02 -25.01 -5.57
C GLU A 378 2.62 -23.56 -5.84
N LEU A 379 2.51 -23.15 -7.11
CA LEU A 379 2.05 -21.79 -7.46
C LEU A 379 0.57 -21.62 -7.11
N ALA A 380 -0.26 -22.64 -7.32
CA ALA A 380 -1.68 -22.60 -7.00
C ALA A 380 -1.95 -22.40 -5.50
N GLU A 381 -1.07 -22.90 -4.62
CA GLU A 381 -1.19 -22.70 -3.17
C GLU A 381 -0.92 -21.26 -2.75
N ARG A 382 0.00 -20.57 -3.45
CA ARG A 382 0.42 -19.21 -3.11
C ARG A 382 -0.21 -18.11 -3.97
N LEU A 383 -0.80 -18.41 -5.12
CA LEU A 383 -1.43 -17.44 -6.00
C LEU A 383 -2.72 -16.88 -5.38
N ALA A 384 -2.82 -15.55 -5.29
CA ALA A 384 -4.08 -14.89 -4.97
C ALA A 384 -4.98 -14.80 -6.22
N GLY A 385 -5.66 -15.92 -6.54
CA GLY A 385 -6.58 -16.00 -7.68
C GLY A 385 -7.74 -15.02 -7.61
N GLN A 386 -8.18 -14.68 -6.40
CA GLN A 386 -9.14 -13.63 -6.08
C GLN A 386 -8.56 -12.78 -4.95
N LYS A 387 -8.52 -11.46 -5.13
CA LYS A 387 -7.92 -10.51 -4.20
C LYS A 387 -8.98 -9.92 -3.27
N VAL A 388 -8.58 -9.47 -2.09
CA VAL A 388 -9.49 -8.83 -1.11
C VAL A 388 -9.21 -7.34 -1.04
N VAL A 389 -10.26 -6.52 -1.10
CA VAL A 389 -10.16 -5.05 -0.95
C VAL A 389 -9.47 -4.65 0.35
N SER A 390 -8.59 -3.66 0.27
CA SER A 390 -8.12 -2.92 1.44
C SER A 390 -9.24 -2.04 2.02
N PRO A 391 -9.11 -1.55 3.26
CA PRO A 391 -10.06 -0.58 3.80
C PRO A 391 -10.16 0.70 2.95
N GLU A 392 -9.05 1.21 2.42
CA GLU A 392 -9.08 2.42 1.59
C GLU A 392 -9.69 2.15 0.21
N GLN A 393 -9.47 0.97 -0.38
CA GLN A 393 -10.14 0.53 -1.61
C GLN A 393 -11.65 0.38 -1.39
N LEU A 394 -12.07 -0.25 -0.29
CA LEU A 394 -13.50 -0.36 0.05
C LEU A 394 -14.14 1.03 0.24
N SER A 395 -13.44 1.95 0.91
CA SER A 395 -13.89 3.35 1.05
C SER A 395 -14.03 4.04 -0.31
N ALA A 396 -13.03 3.88 -1.19
CA ALA A 396 -13.05 4.47 -2.53
C ALA A 396 -14.18 3.89 -3.39
N LEU A 397 -14.35 2.57 -3.40
CA LEU A 397 -15.41 1.88 -4.14
C LEU A 397 -16.80 2.32 -3.68
N ILE A 398 -17.04 2.36 -2.37
CA ILE A 398 -18.34 2.80 -1.81
C ILE A 398 -18.58 4.27 -2.16
N LYS A 399 -17.57 5.14 -2.03
CA LYS A 399 -17.70 6.55 -2.40
C LYS A 399 -17.99 6.74 -3.88
N ASP A 400 -17.31 6.01 -4.76
CA ASP A 400 -17.52 6.09 -6.21
C ASP A 400 -18.92 5.61 -6.60
N THR A 401 -19.38 4.53 -5.98
CA THR A 401 -20.65 3.89 -6.31
C THR A 401 -21.84 4.63 -5.73
N THR A 402 -21.72 5.12 -4.49
CA THR A 402 -22.86 5.64 -3.71
C THR A 402 -22.76 7.12 -3.38
N GLY A 403 -21.60 7.76 -3.59
CA GLY A 403 -21.30 9.10 -3.10
C GLY A 403 -21.07 9.19 -1.58
N TYR A 404 -21.25 8.09 -0.84
CA TYR A 404 -21.14 8.07 0.62
C TYR A 404 -19.69 7.97 1.09
N THR A 405 -19.37 8.67 2.18
CA THR A 405 -18.11 8.48 2.90
C THR A 405 -18.44 8.34 4.38
N TRP A 406 -17.84 7.35 5.04
CA TRP A 406 -18.24 6.94 6.38
C TRP A 406 -17.46 7.73 7.43
N TYR A 407 -18.06 8.80 7.97
CA TYR A 407 -17.39 9.67 8.93
C TYR A 407 -17.80 9.40 10.39
N PHE A 408 -16.81 9.43 11.29
CA PHE A 408 -16.98 9.39 12.75
C PHE A 408 -16.28 10.59 13.39
N ASP A 409 -17.06 11.54 13.91
CA ASP A 409 -16.53 12.81 14.45
C ASP A 409 -15.62 13.54 13.45
N GLY A 410 -16.00 13.55 12.16
CA GLY A 410 -15.23 14.18 11.09
C GLY A 410 -14.04 13.36 10.56
N ARG A 411 -13.90 12.10 10.98
CA ARG A 411 -12.79 11.19 10.58
C ARG A 411 -13.28 10.11 9.63
N ASP A 412 -12.57 9.87 8.54
CA ASP A 412 -12.92 8.79 7.60
C ASP A 412 -12.69 7.44 8.26
N GLY A 413 -13.77 6.70 8.50
CA GLY A 413 -13.82 5.45 9.23
C GLY A 413 -12.93 4.34 8.66
N LEU A 414 -12.56 4.42 7.38
CA LEU A 414 -11.75 3.39 6.74
C LEU A 414 -10.34 3.85 6.36
N LYS A 415 -9.99 5.11 6.62
CA LYS A 415 -8.66 5.68 6.33
C LYS A 415 -7.93 6.17 7.57
N ASP A 416 -8.68 6.61 8.58
CA ASP A 416 -8.10 7.01 9.87
C ASP A 416 -7.79 5.77 10.71
N LEU A 417 -6.50 5.44 10.80
CA LEU A 417 -6.01 4.21 11.43
C LEU A 417 -6.24 4.19 12.96
N ASP A 418 -6.44 5.35 13.59
CA ASP A 418 -6.70 5.44 15.05
C ASP A 418 -8.09 4.97 15.46
N LEU A 419 -9.03 4.89 14.52
CA LEU A 419 -10.39 4.43 14.79
C LEU A 419 -10.46 2.91 15.03
N GLY A 420 -9.42 2.16 14.69
CA GLY A 420 -9.40 0.69 14.75
C GLY A 420 -10.32 -0.01 13.73
N LEU A 421 -11.24 0.72 13.10
CA LEU A 421 -12.09 0.25 12.00
C LEU A 421 -11.27 -0.24 10.79
N PRO A 422 -10.17 0.43 10.37
CA PRO A 422 -9.34 -0.10 9.28
C PRO A 422 -8.74 -1.47 9.61
N VAL A 423 -8.32 -1.71 10.86
CA VAL A 423 -7.83 -3.03 11.31
C VAL A 423 -8.97 -4.06 11.28
N LEU A 424 -10.16 -3.71 11.76
CA LEU A 424 -11.32 -4.61 11.69
C LEU A 424 -11.68 -4.96 10.24
N ALA A 425 -11.53 -4.02 9.31
CA ALA A 425 -11.69 -4.21 7.87
C ALA A 425 -10.52 -4.97 7.20
N GLY A 426 -9.58 -5.51 7.98
CA GLY A 426 -8.46 -6.31 7.47
C GLY A 426 -7.26 -5.49 7.03
N GLY A 427 -7.16 -4.21 7.38
CA GLY A 427 -5.99 -3.36 7.17
C GLY A 427 -4.96 -3.42 8.31
N ILE A 428 -4.21 -2.33 8.48
CA ILE A 428 -3.16 -2.17 9.48
C ILE A 428 -3.43 -0.94 10.37
N ASP A 429 -2.76 -0.84 11.52
CA ASP A 429 -2.65 0.39 12.32
C ASP A 429 -1.21 0.94 12.34
N SER A 430 -0.31 0.30 11.58
CA SER A 430 1.12 0.59 11.51
C SER A 430 1.88 0.46 12.84
N LYS A 431 1.25 -0.02 13.92
CA LYS A 431 1.80 -0.06 15.29
C LYS A 431 1.75 -1.46 15.89
N PHE A 432 0.55 -2.02 16.05
CA PHE A 432 0.32 -3.36 16.61
C PHE A 432 -0.04 -4.38 15.53
N VAL A 433 -0.81 -3.96 14.54
CA VAL A 433 -1.13 -4.74 13.34
C VAL A 433 -0.36 -4.13 12.18
N THR A 434 0.75 -4.78 11.82
CA THR A 434 1.69 -4.31 10.80
C THR A 434 1.61 -5.08 9.48
N ARG A 435 0.74 -6.10 9.43
CA ARG A 435 0.43 -6.85 8.22
C ARG A 435 -1.07 -6.92 8.07
N ARG A 436 -1.56 -6.62 6.87
CA ARG A 436 -2.99 -6.66 6.58
C ARG A 436 -3.46 -8.11 6.40
N ALA A 437 -4.76 -8.34 6.51
CA ALA A 437 -5.37 -9.63 6.20
C ALA A 437 -5.75 -9.67 4.70
N TYR A 438 -5.26 -10.69 4.00
CA TYR A 438 -5.65 -11.01 2.63
C TYR A 438 -6.76 -12.06 2.54
N ILE A 439 -7.43 -12.33 3.68
CA ILE A 439 -8.56 -13.24 3.78
C ILE A 439 -9.72 -12.55 4.52
N PRO A 440 -10.97 -12.90 4.21
CA PRO A 440 -12.13 -12.37 4.93
C PRO A 440 -12.06 -12.68 6.43
N THR A 441 -12.42 -11.69 7.25
CA THR A 441 -12.48 -11.84 8.70
C THR A 441 -13.88 -11.52 9.21
N VAL A 442 -14.18 -11.95 10.44
CA VAL A 442 -15.43 -11.59 11.12
C VAL A 442 -15.54 -10.07 11.31
N GLY A 443 -14.41 -9.39 11.55
CA GLY A 443 -14.34 -7.93 11.63
C GLY A 443 -14.78 -7.28 10.32
N LEU A 444 -14.27 -7.76 9.19
CA LEU A 444 -14.60 -7.23 7.87
C LEU A 444 -16.09 -7.37 7.56
N ALA A 445 -16.69 -8.52 7.89
CA ALA A 445 -18.12 -8.74 7.70
C ALA A 445 -18.98 -7.73 8.49
N TYR A 446 -18.61 -7.40 9.73
CA TYR A 446 -19.33 -6.39 10.52
C TYR A 446 -19.10 -4.97 10.01
N VAL A 447 -17.88 -4.65 9.57
CA VAL A 447 -17.59 -3.36 8.96
C VAL A 447 -18.41 -3.18 7.68
N GLN A 448 -18.39 -4.17 6.78
CA GLN A 448 -19.17 -4.16 5.55
C GLN A 448 -20.66 -3.99 5.86
N GLU A 449 -21.21 -4.76 6.79
CA GLU A 449 -22.62 -4.63 7.17
C GLU A 449 -23.00 -3.20 7.57
N ARG A 450 -22.21 -2.56 8.43
CA ARG A 450 -22.50 -1.20 8.92
C ARG A 450 -22.28 -0.14 7.85
N LEU A 451 -21.18 -0.23 7.12
CA LEU A 451 -20.86 0.65 6.01
C LEU A 451 -21.95 0.60 4.93
N SER A 452 -22.29 -0.60 4.47
CA SER A 452 -23.30 -0.83 3.43
C SER A 452 -24.68 -0.38 3.88
N THR A 453 -25.04 -0.56 5.15
CA THR A 453 -26.29 0.00 5.70
C THR A 453 -26.29 1.53 5.61
N SER A 454 -25.24 2.20 6.10
CA SER A 454 -25.17 3.67 6.08
C SER A 454 -25.17 4.24 4.66
N ALA A 455 -24.40 3.64 3.75
CA ALA A 455 -24.36 4.04 2.35
C ALA A 455 -25.71 3.83 1.64
N ALA A 456 -26.41 2.73 1.95
CA ALA A 456 -27.71 2.45 1.38
C ALA A 456 -28.79 3.45 1.80
N TYR A 457 -28.83 3.84 3.08
CA TYR A 457 -29.74 4.89 3.55
C TYR A 457 -29.43 6.23 2.89
N TYR A 458 -28.14 6.60 2.81
CA TYR A 458 -27.71 7.83 2.13
C TYR A 458 -28.23 7.89 0.68
N VAL A 459 -28.07 6.79 -0.08
CA VAL A 459 -28.57 6.70 -1.46
C VAL A 459 -30.08 6.74 -1.51
N ALA A 460 -30.78 5.94 -0.72
CA ALA A 460 -32.24 5.85 -0.78
C ALA A 460 -32.91 7.18 -0.41
N GLU A 461 -32.42 7.86 0.63
CA GLU A 461 -32.93 9.17 1.04
C GLU A 461 -32.71 10.22 -0.03
N HIS A 462 -31.54 10.22 -0.69
CA HIS A 462 -31.22 11.15 -1.75
C HIS A 462 -32.02 10.87 -3.04
N ASP A 463 -32.00 9.63 -3.53
CA ASP A 463 -32.50 9.32 -4.87
C ASP A 463 -34.03 9.34 -4.95
N LEU A 464 -34.70 9.02 -3.84
CA LEU A 464 -36.16 8.97 -3.72
C LEU A 464 -36.76 10.27 -3.17
N ASP A 465 -35.95 11.29 -2.89
CA ASP A 465 -36.46 12.62 -2.55
C ASP A 465 -37.12 13.25 -3.79
N PRO A 466 -38.46 13.50 -3.76
CA PRO A 466 -39.15 14.13 -4.88
C PRO A 466 -38.71 15.59 -5.12
N GLU A 467 -38.00 16.21 -4.17
CA GLU A 467 -37.47 17.57 -4.27
C GLU A 467 -35.98 17.60 -4.66
N ARG A 468 -35.34 16.44 -4.90
CA ARG A 468 -33.92 16.37 -5.31
C ARG A 468 -33.64 17.22 -6.55
N THR A 469 -32.56 18.00 -6.51
CA THR A 469 -32.08 18.81 -7.63
C THR A 469 -30.88 18.24 -8.37
N GLU A 470 -30.10 17.36 -7.73
CA GLU A 470 -28.98 16.63 -8.35
C GLU A 470 -29.49 15.41 -9.12
N ASP A 471 -28.66 14.64 -9.82
CA ASP A 471 -29.06 13.37 -10.48
C ASP A 471 -29.09 12.19 -9.51
N ALA A 472 -29.87 11.14 -9.81
CA ALA A 472 -29.92 9.95 -8.97
C ALA A 472 -28.57 9.22 -9.01
N LYS A 473 -28.16 8.65 -7.88
CA LYS A 473 -26.89 7.96 -7.72
C LYS A 473 -27.00 6.51 -8.20
N LEU A 474 -28.02 5.79 -7.73
CA LEU A 474 -28.22 4.36 -8.03
C LEU A 474 -29.66 3.98 -8.36
N LEU A 475 -30.68 4.68 -7.85
CA LEU A 475 -32.09 4.36 -8.14
C LEU A 475 -32.58 5.14 -9.37
N LEU A 476 -32.19 4.66 -10.56
CA LEU A 476 -32.42 5.33 -11.84
C LEU A 476 -33.75 4.96 -12.53
N TYR A 477 -34.30 3.78 -12.23
CA TYR A 477 -35.42 3.20 -12.95
C TYR A 477 -36.73 3.24 -12.17
N VAL A 478 -36.68 3.60 -10.89
CA VAL A 478 -37.81 3.61 -9.98
C VAL A 478 -37.95 4.97 -9.29
N THR A 479 -39.16 5.29 -8.86
CA THR A 479 -39.50 6.46 -8.07
C THR A 479 -40.04 6.05 -6.69
N VAL A 480 -40.21 7.02 -5.79
CA VAL A 480 -40.76 6.76 -4.45
C VAL A 480 -42.22 6.25 -4.46
N GLN A 481 -42.91 6.36 -5.60
CA GLN A 481 -44.29 5.92 -5.81
C GLN A 481 -44.38 4.52 -6.41
N ASP A 482 -43.29 4.01 -6.99
CA ASP A 482 -43.28 2.68 -7.60
C ASP A 482 -43.27 1.59 -6.52
N THR A 483 -44.02 0.52 -6.80
CA THR A 483 -44.07 -0.71 -6.00
C THR A 483 -43.83 -1.90 -6.93
N PRO A 484 -43.38 -3.05 -6.40
CA PRO A 484 -43.26 -4.28 -7.18
C PRO A 484 -44.56 -4.69 -7.89
N GLU A 485 -45.72 -4.34 -7.35
CA GLU A 485 -47.02 -4.62 -7.95
C GLU A 485 -47.43 -3.60 -9.04
N SER A 486 -47.04 -2.32 -8.87
CA SER A 486 -47.41 -1.26 -9.82
C SER A 486 -46.49 -1.20 -11.03
N ASN A 487 -45.20 -1.56 -10.85
CA ASN A 487 -44.18 -1.44 -11.88
C ASN A 487 -43.10 -2.54 -11.77
N PRO A 488 -43.46 -3.82 -11.98
CA PRO A 488 -42.55 -4.95 -11.79
C PRO A 488 -41.32 -4.92 -12.72
N GLU A 489 -41.50 -4.49 -13.98
CA GLU A 489 -40.41 -4.44 -14.96
C GLU A 489 -39.34 -3.41 -14.55
N ALA A 490 -39.74 -2.25 -14.04
CA ALA A 490 -38.79 -1.25 -13.55
C ALA A 490 -38.03 -1.72 -12.30
N PHE A 491 -38.67 -2.48 -11.41
CA PHE A 491 -38.00 -3.07 -10.25
C PHE A 491 -36.96 -4.11 -10.66
N GLU A 492 -37.28 -4.98 -11.61
CA GLU A 492 -36.31 -5.95 -12.13
C GLU A 492 -35.10 -5.25 -12.76
N GLU A 493 -35.35 -4.27 -13.65
CA GLU A 493 -34.30 -3.49 -14.29
C GLU A 493 -33.44 -2.75 -13.25
N GLN A 494 -34.07 -2.13 -12.26
CA GLN A 494 -33.39 -1.45 -11.17
C GLN A 494 -32.44 -2.38 -10.41
N ILE A 495 -32.90 -3.60 -10.06
CA ILE A 495 -32.07 -4.54 -9.30
C ILE A 495 -30.91 -5.06 -10.15
N ARG A 496 -31.14 -5.38 -11.43
CA ARG A 496 -30.07 -5.79 -12.34
C ARG A 496 -29.03 -4.69 -12.51
N PHE A 497 -29.47 -3.44 -12.64
CA PHE A 497 -28.58 -2.28 -12.66
C PHE A 497 -27.77 -2.15 -11.37
N LEU A 498 -28.38 -2.35 -10.19
CA LEU A 498 -27.66 -2.29 -8.92
C LEU A 498 -26.53 -3.30 -8.86
N TYR A 499 -26.77 -4.57 -9.23
CA TYR A 499 -25.72 -5.58 -9.26
C TYR A 499 -24.61 -5.21 -10.23
N LEU A 500 -24.95 -4.82 -11.45
CA LEU A 500 -23.96 -4.41 -12.44
C LEU A 500 -23.09 -3.25 -11.93
N ARG A 501 -23.71 -2.22 -11.36
CA ARG A 501 -22.99 -1.02 -10.91
C ARG A 501 -22.15 -1.26 -9.66
N ILE A 502 -22.67 -2.05 -8.70
CA ILE A 502 -22.02 -2.29 -7.40
C ILE A 502 -20.94 -3.35 -7.48
N THR A 503 -21.20 -4.47 -8.16
CA THR A 503 -20.27 -5.60 -8.25
C THR A 503 -19.35 -5.51 -9.47
N GLY A 504 -19.78 -4.79 -10.51
CA GLY A 504 -19.12 -4.82 -11.82
C GLY A 504 -19.59 -5.96 -12.72
N HIS A 505 -20.48 -6.83 -12.23
CA HIS A 505 -20.94 -8.03 -12.94
C HIS A 505 -22.44 -8.00 -13.23
N PRO A 506 -22.85 -8.29 -14.48
CA PRO A 506 -24.26 -8.44 -14.79
C PRO A 506 -24.80 -9.75 -14.18
N LEU A 507 -26.02 -9.69 -13.66
CA LEU A 507 -26.76 -10.91 -13.31
C LEU A 507 -27.07 -11.74 -14.56
N ALA A 508 -27.06 -13.06 -14.41
CA ALA A 508 -27.53 -13.97 -15.46
C ALA A 508 -28.99 -13.68 -15.84
N GLU A 509 -29.40 -14.03 -17.07
CA GLU A 509 -30.79 -13.82 -17.52
C GLU A 509 -31.80 -14.53 -16.60
N ASP A 510 -31.46 -15.72 -16.10
CA ASP A 510 -32.28 -16.56 -15.22
C ASP A 510 -31.99 -16.39 -13.71
N ALA A 511 -31.28 -15.32 -13.34
CA ALA A 511 -31.00 -14.94 -11.95
C ALA A 511 -32.29 -14.83 -11.10
N THR A 512 -32.25 -15.34 -9.86
CA THR A 512 -33.39 -15.29 -8.92
C THR A 512 -33.38 -14.04 -8.05
N GLU A 513 -32.22 -13.38 -7.95
CA GLU A 513 -31.94 -12.21 -7.12
C GLU A 513 -32.95 -11.07 -7.34
N PRO A 514 -33.39 -10.72 -8.58
CA PRO A 514 -34.41 -9.69 -8.77
C PRO A 514 -35.71 -10.01 -8.05
N GLN A 515 -36.21 -11.25 -8.16
CA GLN A 515 -37.46 -11.65 -7.51
C GLN A 515 -37.31 -11.70 -5.98
N GLU A 516 -36.20 -12.22 -5.46
CA GLU A 516 -35.93 -12.29 -4.02
C GLU A 516 -35.79 -10.91 -3.38
N LEU A 517 -35.16 -9.96 -4.07
CA LEU A 517 -35.02 -8.58 -3.59
C LEU A 517 -36.31 -7.78 -3.73
N MET A 518 -37.16 -8.05 -4.74
CA MET A 518 -38.52 -7.52 -4.80
C MET A 518 -39.35 -8.00 -3.60
N ASP A 519 -39.24 -9.28 -3.23
CA ASP A 519 -39.95 -9.82 -2.08
C ASP A 519 -39.40 -9.28 -0.75
N THR A 520 -38.07 -9.07 -0.67
CA THR A 520 -37.42 -8.37 0.45
C THR A 520 -37.95 -6.94 0.58
N TRP A 521 -38.07 -6.21 -0.54
CA TRP A 521 -38.64 -4.86 -0.56
C TRP A 521 -40.08 -4.85 -0.03
N LYS A 522 -40.94 -5.77 -0.50
CA LYS A 522 -42.35 -5.88 -0.04
C LYS A 522 -42.42 -6.14 1.46
N TYR A 523 -41.57 -7.05 1.95
CA TYR A 523 -41.51 -7.37 3.38
C TYR A 523 -41.13 -6.13 4.21
N LEU A 524 -40.06 -5.44 3.84
CA LEU A 524 -39.61 -4.23 4.54
C LEU A 524 -40.67 -3.13 4.49
N TYR A 525 -41.27 -2.90 3.32
CA TYR A 525 -42.35 -1.93 3.16
C TYR A 525 -43.56 -2.26 4.03
N SER A 526 -43.91 -3.54 4.18
CA SER A 526 -45.03 -3.97 5.03
C SER A 526 -44.83 -3.69 6.52
N VAL A 527 -43.57 -3.59 6.97
CA VAL A 527 -43.21 -3.33 8.37
C VAL A 527 -43.03 -1.83 8.62
N GLU A 528 -42.29 -1.16 7.74
CA GLU A 528 -41.85 0.23 7.95
C GLU A 528 -42.78 1.28 7.31
N ALA A 529 -43.64 0.86 6.38
CA ALA A 529 -44.53 1.72 5.60
C ALA A 529 -43.80 2.88 4.88
N SER A 530 -42.54 2.67 4.50
CA SER A 530 -41.64 3.66 3.90
C SER A 530 -40.93 3.07 2.68
N PRO A 531 -41.18 3.58 1.45
CA PRO A 531 -40.48 3.13 0.25
C PRO A 531 -38.97 3.39 0.35
N THR A 532 -38.57 4.50 0.96
CA THR A 532 -37.18 4.86 1.22
C THR A 532 -36.50 3.83 2.11
N THR A 533 -37.13 3.41 3.20
CA THR A 533 -36.57 2.41 4.11
C THR A 533 -36.50 1.03 3.44
N ALA A 534 -37.51 0.66 2.65
CA ALA A 534 -37.51 -0.60 1.90
C ALA A 534 -36.38 -0.64 0.86
N TRP A 535 -36.17 0.45 0.10
CA TRP A 535 -35.06 0.57 -0.84
C TRP A 535 -33.70 0.61 -0.15
N ALA A 536 -33.57 1.29 1.00
CA ALA A 536 -32.35 1.25 1.80
C ALA A 536 -32.00 -0.20 2.22
N GLY A 537 -33.00 -1.03 2.56
CA GLY A 537 -32.75 -2.43 2.85
C GLY A 537 -32.31 -3.25 1.64
N VAL A 538 -32.92 -3.04 0.47
CA VAL A 538 -32.49 -3.69 -0.80
C VAL A 538 -31.06 -3.28 -1.18
N LEU A 539 -30.78 -1.98 -1.19
CA LEU A 539 -29.44 -1.45 -1.46
C LEU A 539 -28.41 -1.99 -0.47
N SER A 540 -28.77 -2.06 0.82
CA SER A 540 -27.90 -2.64 1.86
C SER A 540 -27.59 -4.10 1.57
N ALA A 541 -28.58 -4.88 1.11
CA ALA A 541 -28.37 -6.28 0.73
C ALA A 541 -27.38 -6.41 -0.45
N VAL A 542 -27.55 -5.63 -1.52
CA VAL A 542 -26.64 -5.68 -2.69
C VAL A 542 -25.24 -5.17 -2.34
N LEU A 543 -25.12 -4.09 -1.57
CA LEU A 543 -23.83 -3.59 -1.08
C LEU A 543 -23.12 -4.54 -0.09
N ARG A 544 -23.83 -5.55 0.41
CA ARG A 544 -23.28 -6.62 1.26
C ARG A 544 -22.95 -7.89 0.47
N ASP A 545 -23.13 -7.86 -0.85
CA ASP A 545 -22.71 -8.98 -1.69
C ASP A 545 -21.20 -9.23 -1.46
N PRO A 546 -20.78 -10.49 -1.23
CA PRO A 546 -19.37 -10.81 -1.06
C PRO A 546 -18.49 -10.29 -2.19
N GLN A 547 -18.98 -10.21 -3.43
CA GLN A 547 -18.22 -9.70 -4.58
C GLN A 547 -17.73 -8.25 -4.39
N VAL A 548 -18.40 -7.44 -3.55
CA VAL A 548 -17.92 -6.08 -3.21
C VAL A 548 -16.59 -6.11 -2.46
N LEU A 549 -16.27 -7.22 -1.80
CA LEU A 549 -15.02 -7.40 -1.05
C LEU A 549 -13.89 -7.99 -1.89
N PHE A 550 -14.17 -8.44 -3.12
CA PHE A 550 -13.22 -9.21 -3.91
C PHE A 550 -13.04 -8.67 -5.33
N TYR A 551 -11.87 -8.89 -5.92
CA TYR A 551 -11.56 -8.51 -7.30
C TYR A 551 -10.40 -9.30 -7.93
#